data_AF-A0A8N5EUY9-F1
#
_entry.id   AF-A0A8N5EUY9-F1
#
_cell.length_a   1.000
_cell.length_b   1.000
_cell.length_c   1.000
_cell.angle_alpha   90.00
_cell.angle_beta   90.00
_cell.angle_gamma   90.00
#
_symmetry.space_group_name_H-M   'P 1'
#
loop_
_entity.id
_entity.type
_entity.pdbx_description
1 polymer ?
#
loop_
_entity_poly.entity_id
_entity_poly.type
_entity_poly.pdbx_seq_one_letter_code
_entity_poly.pdbx_strand_id
1 'polypeptide(L)'
;MERGAIVRSLENLGERSLPYKITKHKERHKRGGYFLIDLEAPPSLVSPMMDHLGRDIDVIRRAFIKHPLAKADECSGILPVSPEQKLLSAKKN
;
A
#
# COMPACT_ATOMS: atom_id res chain seq x y z
N MET A 1 5.94 -14.65 -13.71
CA MET A 1 6.41 -15.76 -12.84
C MET A 1 7.84 -16.19 -13.15
N GLU A 2 8.35 -15.89 -14.35
CA GLU A 2 9.72 -16.18 -14.81
C GLU A 2 10.86 -15.55 -14.00
N ARG A 3 10.56 -14.65 -13.05
CA ARG A 3 11.55 -13.87 -12.31
C ARG A 3 11.66 -14.25 -10.82
N GLY A 4 11.22 -15.47 -10.47
CA GLY A 4 11.39 -16.00 -9.11
C GLY A 4 10.46 -15.38 -8.05
N ALA A 5 9.24 -15.01 -8.44
CA ALA A 5 8.19 -14.61 -7.50
C ALA A 5 7.13 -15.71 -7.39
N ILE A 6 6.74 -16.01 -6.15
CA ILE A 6 5.68 -16.95 -5.83
C ILE A 6 4.43 -16.12 -5.49
N VAL A 7 3.34 -16.35 -6.22
CA VAL A 7 2.05 -15.70 -5.93
C VAL A 7 1.33 -16.51 -4.85
N ARG A 8 1.00 -15.86 -3.74
CA ARG A 8 0.28 -16.48 -2.61
C ARG A 8 -1.23 -16.38 -2.77
N SER A 9 -1.71 -15.20 -3.14
CA SER A 9 -3.14 -14.92 -3.30
C SER A 9 -3.37 -13.85 -4.36
N LEU A 10 -4.55 -13.90 -4.99
CA LEU A 10 -5.07 -12.88 -5.89
C LEU A 10 -6.51 -12.58 -5.49
N GLU A 11 -6.76 -11.33 -5.11
CA GLU A 11 -8.07 -10.85 -4.70
C GLU A 11 -8.59 -9.79 -5.67
N ASN A 12 -9.85 -9.92 -6.07
CA ASN A 12 -10.55 -8.94 -6.87
C ASN A 12 -11.48 -8.11 -5.96
N LEU A 13 -11.17 -6.83 -5.77
CA LEU A 13 -11.97 -5.89 -4.96
C LEU A 13 -13.13 -5.25 -5.76
N GLY A 14 -13.25 -5.62 -7.04
CA GLY A 14 -14.30 -5.20 -7.96
C GLY A 14 -13.96 -3.94 -8.75
N GLU A 15 -14.82 -3.65 -9.74
CA GLU A 15 -14.76 -2.42 -10.52
C GLU A 15 -15.52 -1.30 -9.82
N ARG A 16 -14.85 -0.19 -9.52
CA ARG A 16 -15.43 0.95 -8.78
C ARG A 16 -15.15 2.26 -9.50
N SER A 17 -15.89 3.31 -9.14
CA SER A 17 -15.51 4.68 -9.50
C SER A 17 -14.19 5.03 -8.83
N LEU A 18 -13.31 5.70 -9.57
CA LEU A 18 -12.06 6.20 -9.03
C LEU A 18 -12.35 7.43 -8.15
N PRO A 19 -11.63 7.61 -7.03
CA PRO A 19 -11.82 8.78 -6.15
C PRO A 19 -11.54 10.11 -6.87
N TYR A 20 -10.73 10.08 -7.93
CA TYR A 20 -10.47 11.19 -8.82
C TYR A 20 -10.12 10.68 -10.22
N LYS A 21 -10.19 11.58 -11.21
CA LYS A 21 -9.90 11.25 -12.61
C LYS A 21 -8.39 11.00 -12.78
N ILE A 22 -8.03 9.84 -13.30
CA ILE A 22 -6.64 9.48 -13.59
C ILE A 22 -6.40 9.64 -15.09
N THR A 23 -5.37 10.37 -15.49
CA THR A 23 -4.95 10.47 -16.89
C THR A 23 -3.68 9.65 -17.08
N LYS A 24 -3.75 8.58 -17.87
CA LYS A 24 -2.64 7.65 -18.09
C LYS A 24 -2.78 7.06 -19.50
N HIS A 25 -1.67 6.75 -20.15
CA HIS A 25 -1.65 6.18 -21.51
C HIS A 25 -2.50 6.96 -22.54
N LYS A 26 -2.53 8.30 -22.43
CA LYS A 26 -3.34 9.22 -23.26
C LYS A 26 -4.86 9.07 -23.11
N GLU A 27 -5.34 8.35 -22.10
CA GLU A 27 -6.75 8.20 -21.77
C GLU A 27 -7.04 8.81 -20.39
N ARG A 28 -8.29 9.23 -20.17
CA ARG A 28 -8.78 9.80 -18.91
C ARG A 28 -9.82 8.88 -18.29
N HIS A 29 -9.39 8.11 -17.28
CA HIS A 29 -10.21 7.10 -16.62
C HIS A 29 -11.02 7.69 -15.45
N LYS A 30 -12.27 7.21 -15.30
CA LYS A 30 -13.18 7.55 -14.19
C LYS A 30 -13.58 6.33 -13.35
N ARG A 31 -13.40 5.12 -13.89
CA ARG A 31 -13.65 3.83 -13.24
C ARG A 31 -12.41 2.96 -13.40
N GLY A 32 -12.27 1.96 -12.55
CA GLY A 32 -11.18 0.99 -12.63
C GLY A 32 -11.44 -0.24 -11.76
N GLY A 33 -10.88 -1.37 -12.18
CA GLY A 33 -10.81 -2.59 -11.38
C GLY A 33 -9.70 -2.49 -10.35
N TYR A 34 -9.98 -2.94 -9.13
CA TYR A 34 -8.99 -2.99 -8.05
C TYR A 34 -8.63 -4.45 -7.77
N PHE A 35 -7.33 -4.76 -7.84
CA PHE A 35 -6.80 -6.09 -7.58
C PHE A 35 -5.70 -6.01 -6.52
N LEU A 36 -5.71 -6.96 -5.59
CA LEU A 36 -4.61 -7.19 -4.67
C LEU A 36 -3.93 -8.50 -5.05
N ILE A 37 -2.61 -8.47 -5.10
CA ILE A 37 -1.80 -9.66 -5.38
C ILE A 37 -0.81 -9.78 -4.23
N ASP A 38 -0.97 -10.83 -3.43
CA ASP A 38 0.03 -11.19 -2.43
C ASP A 38 1.10 -12.05 -3.09
N LEU A 39 2.34 -11.61 -2.96
CA LEU A 39 3.48 -12.22 -3.63
C LEU A 39 4.72 -12.21 -2.75
N GLU A 40 5.42 -13.33 -2.78
CA GLU A 40 6.71 -13.51 -2.15
C GLU A 40 7.78 -13.43 -3.24
N ALA A 41 8.64 -12.41 -3.15
CA ALA A 41 9.60 -12.10 -4.20
C ALA A 41 10.86 -11.46 -3.61
N PRO A 42 12.02 -11.62 -4.28
CA PRO A 42 13.22 -10.89 -3.89
C PRO A 42 13.04 -9.37 -4.09
N PRO A 43 13.64 -8.52 -3.25
CA PRO A 43 13.47 -7.07 -3.34
C PRO A 43 13.98 -6.48 -4.67
N SER A 44 14.95 -7.15 -5.31
CA SER A 44 15.45 -6.80 -6.64
C SER A 44 14.40 -6.88 -7.75
N LEU A 45 13.30 -7.62 -7.53
CA LEU A 45 12.22 -7.76 -8.52
C LEU A 45 11.26 -6.56 -8.54
N VAL A 46 11.17 -5.79 -7.46
CA VAL A 46 10.16 -4.72 -7.32
C VAL A 46 10.32 -3.65 -8.39
N SER A 47 11.54 -3.13 -8.58
CA SER A 47 11.84 -2.12 -9.61
C SER A 47 11.51 -2.60 -11.03
N PRO A 48 12.03 -3.74 -11.51
CA PRO A 48 11.79 -4.16 -12.88
C PRO A 48 10.33 -4.62 -13.11
N MET A 49 9.60 -5.03 -12.06
CA MET A 49 8.16 -5.29 -12.17
C MET A 49 7.36 -3.98 -12.25
N MET A 50 7.74 -2.97 -11.46
CA MET A 50 7.18 -1.63 -11.57
C MET A 50 7.42 -1.05 -12.97
N ASP A 51 8.57 -1.26 -13.61
CA ASP A 51 8.78 -0.75 -14.97
C ASP A 51 7.96 -1.51 -16.01
N HIS A 52 7.77 -2.82 -15.82
CA HIS A 52 6.93 -3.63 -16.70
C HIS A 52 5.46 -3.19 -16.65
N LEU A 53 4.87 -3.14 -15.46
CA LEU A 53 3.49 -2.69 -15.23
C LEU A 53 3.27 -1.20 -15.57
N GLY A 54 4.32 -0.44 -15.84
CA GLY A 54 4.20 0.94 -16.28
C GLY A 54 4.15 1.19 -17.75
N ARG A 55 4.54 0.19 -18.53
CA ARG A 55 4.43 0.19 -19.98
C ARG A 55 3.12 -0.45 -20.42
N ASP A 56 2.57 -1.32 -19.59
CA ASP A 56 1.25 -1.90 -19.79
C ASP A 56 0.18 -0.81 -19.81
N ILE A 57 -0.61 -0.80 -20.89
CA ILE A 57 -1.63 0.22 -21.17
C ILE A 57 -2.88 0.00 -20.30
N ASP A 58 -3.14 -1.24 -19.91
CA ASP A 58 -4.32 -1.61 -19.12
C ASP A 58 -4.16 -1.21 -17.64
N VAL A 59 -2.91 -1.00 -17.20
CA VAL A 59 -2.58 -0.66 -15.82
C VAL A 59 -2.54 0.86 -15.62
N ILE A 60 -3.67 1.41 -15.17
CA ILE A 60 -3.80 2.85 -14.93
C ILE A 60 -3.03 3.35 -13.69
N ARG A 61 -2.80 2.46 -12.71
CA ARG A 61 -2.03 2.72 -11.48
C ARG A 61 -1.52 1.40 -10.90
N ARG A 62 -0.28 1.42 -10.39
CA ARG A 62 0.37 0.29 -9.72
C ARG A 62 1.04 0.75 -8.44
N ALA A 63 1.11 -0.14 -7.46
CA ALA A 63 1.85 0.08 -6.22
C ALA A 63 2.34 -1.27 -5.68
N PHE A 64 3.56 -1.28 -5.14
CA PHE A 64 4.09 -2.36 -4.31
C PHE A 64 4.23 -1.82 -2.90
N ILE A 65 3.64 -2.51 -1.94
CA ILE A 65 3.66 -2.15 -0.52
C ILE A 65 4.10 -3.41 0.23
N LYS A 66 4.88 -3.23 1.29
CA LYS A 66 5.22 -4.35 2.18
C LYS A 66 3.93 -4.89 2.79
N HIS A 67 3.68 -6.19 2.65
CA HIS A 67 2.52 -6.81 3.26
C HIS A 67 2.61 -6.65 4.79
N PRO A 68 1.62 -6.03 5.44
CA PRO A 68 1.64 -5.84 6.89
C PRO A 68 1.47 -7.22 7.54
N LEU A 69 2.57 -7.82 7.97
CA LEU A 69 2.51 -8.98 8.86
C LEU A 69 1.86 -8.49 10.15
N ALA A 70 0.67 -9.00 10.45
CA ALA A 70 -0.10 -8.65 11.64
C ALA A 70 0.64 -9.06 12.91
N LYS A 71 1.61 -8.24 13.33
CA LYS A 71 2.02 -8.12 14.71
C LYS A 71 1.46 -6.78 15.17
N ALA A 72 0.15 -6.79 15.42
CA ALA A 72 -0.44 -5.68 16.14
C ALA A 72 0.15 -5.75 17.55
N ASP A 73 1.05 -4.83 17.86
CA ASP A 73 1.50 -4.65 19.23
C ASP A 73 0.28 -4.36 20.10
N GLU A 74 0.28 -4.90 21.33
CA GLU A 74 -0.84 -4.71 22.25
C GLU A 74 -0.99 -3.23 22.57
N CYS A 75 -2.11 -2.64 22.14
CA CYS A 75 -2.45 -1.27 22.49
C CYS A 75 -2.94 -1.24 23.94
N SER A 76 -2.12 -0.70 24.85
CA SER A 76 -2.45 -0.57 26.28
C SER A 76 -3.57 0.46 26.57
N GLY A 77 -4.15 1.07 25.53
CA GLY A 77 -5.17 2.10 25.65
C GLY A 77 -4.61 3.47 26.05
N ILE A 78 -5.52 4.38 26.43
CA ILE A 78 -5.14 5.70 26.94
C ILE A 78 -4.57 5.51 28.35
N LEU A 79 -3.25 5.64 28.50
CA LEU A 79 -2.60 5.63 29.80
C LEU A 79 -2.87 6.97 30.51
N PRO A 80 -3.39 6.96 31.76
CA PRO A 80 -3.59 8.19 32.50
C PRO A 80 -2.23 8.82 32.84
N VAL A 81 -2.00 10.02 32.34
CA VAL A 81 -0.78 10.81 32.62
C VAL A 81 -0.94 11.51 33.96
N SER A 82 0.04 11.38 34.86
CA SER A 82 -0.01 12.06 36.16
C SER A 82 0.11 13.59 35.97
N PRO A 83 -0.51 14.41 36.85
CA PRO A 83 -0.43 15.88 36.76
C PRO A 83 1.02 16.41 36.75
N GLU A 84 1.91 15.72 37.46
CA GLU A 84 3.34 16.06 37.55
C GLU A 84 4.05 15.94 36.19
N GLN A 85 3.70 14.95 35.38
CA GLN A 85 4.26 14.75 34.03
C GLN A 85 3.81 15.84 33.05
N LYS A 86 2.62 16.44 33.26
CA LYS A 86 2.16 17.61 32.48
C LYS A 86 2.93 18.88 32.82
N LEU A 87 3.33 19.05 34.08
CA LEU A 87 4.10 20.21 34.52
C LEU A 87 5.56 20.15 34.05
N LEU A 88 6.16 18.96 34.04
CA LEU A 88 7.53 18.74 33.57
C LEU A 88 7.67 18.87 32.05
N SER A 89 6.66 18.44 31.28
CA SER A 89 6.65 18.60 29.81
C SER A 89 6.47 20.05 29.36
N ALA A 90 5.71 20.86 30.11
CA ALA A 90 5.53 22.29 29.84
C ALA A 90 6.76 23.16 30.15
N LYS A 91 7.67 22.67 31.00
CA LYS A 91 8.93 23.37 31.38
C LYS A 91 10.09 23.14 30.40
N LYS A 92 9.92 22.31 29.36
CA LYS A 92 10.99 21.96 28.40
C LYS A 92 11.03 22.89 27.18
N ASN A 93 10.70 24.17 27.39
CA ASN A 93 10.91 25.27 26.44
C ASN A 93 11.93 26.25 27.02
#